data_AF-A0A9X9WD49-F1
#
_entry.id   AF-A0A9X9WD49-F1
#
_cell.length_a   1.000
_cell.length_b   1.000
_cell.length_c   1.000
_cell.angle_alpha   90.00
_cell.angle_beta   90.00
_cell.angle_gamma   90.00
#
_symmetry.space_group_name_H-M   'P 1'
#
loop_
_entity.id
_entity.type
_entity.pdbx_description
1 polymer ?
#
loop_
_entity_poly.entity_id
_entity_poly.type
_entity_poly.pdbx_seq_one_letter_code
_entity_poly.pdbx_strand_id
1 'polypeptide(L)'
;MTEAFDGDWLDLREPYDAASRDFGLAVRLAAALPARPRILDLGAGTGSLLRWLGHFIGRAQAWTLVDADPELAERAFETIADRAEAVGWAATWPGKKTLLVHSPEGAWRIEGLIADLAEAPGNLPLDKVDAVVCSALCDLVSRGWIERIAAACAARRLPFYAALNVTGNERFAPPRRGDAVVMRGFRRDQRRDKGFGGIALGPAAPDAIAEAFAAQGYTVHRAPSDWVIDRRAGAITEAIAVGHATAALAWERRSGAAIEDWLAARRSQAVNRALSIRIGHQDILALPPER
;
A
#
# COMPACT_ATOMS: atom_id res chain seq x y z
N MET A 1 -4.73 10.89 15.34
CA MET A 1 -5.11 10.94 13.91
C MET A 1 -3.95 10.42 13.11
N THR A 2 -4.22 9.44 12.25
CA THR A 2 -3.23 8.85 11.34
C THR A 2 -2.83 9.87 10.27
N GLU A 3 -1.70 9.63 9.60
CA GLU A 3 -1.23 10.45 8.48
C GLU A 3 -2.23 10.43 7.32
N ALA A 4 -2.41 11.57 6.65
CA ALA A 4 -3.29 11.72 5.47
C ALA A 4 -2.46 11.67 4.17
N PHE A 5 -3.10 11.23 3.08
CA PHE A 5 -2.48 11.10 1.77
C PHE A 5 -3.28 11.82 0.70
N ASP A 6 -2.58 12.45 -0.25
CA ASP A 6 -3.18 13.12 -1.39
C ASP A 6 -3.65 12.09 -2.44
N GLY A 7 -4.92 12.17 -2.85
CA GLY A 7 -5.50 11.29 -3.87
C GLY A 7 -4.79 11.39 -5.24
N ASP A 8 -4.28 12.56 -5.61
CA ASP A 8 -3.56 12.74 -6.88
C ASP A 8 -2.20 12.05 -6.84
N TRP A 9 -1.56 12.01 -5.67
CA TRP A 9 -0.37 11.19 -5.45
C TRP A 9 -0.69 9.70 -5.59
N LEU A 10 -1.82 9.24 -5.03
CA LEU A 10 -2.25 7.83 -5.13
C LEU A 10 -2.51 7.41 -6.58
N ASP A 11 -3.15 8.28 -7.38
CA ASP A 11 -3.39 8.01 -8.80
C ASP A 11 -2.09 8.02 -9.61
N LEU A 12 -1.16 8.92 -9.29
CA LEU A 12 0.13 9.02 -9.97
C LEU A 12 0.99 7.76 -9.77
N ARG A 13 0.95 7.16 -8.57
CA ARG A 13 1.74 5.95 -8.24
C ARG A 13 1.10 4.64 -8.66
N GLU A 14 -0.22 4.59 -8.86
CA GLU A 14 -0.96 3.34 -9.12
C GLU A 14 -0.35 2.45 -10.24
N PRO A 15 0.07 2.98 -11.41
CA PRO A 15 0.66 2.14 -12.45
C PRO A 15 1.97 1.46 -12.00
N TYR A 16 2.75 2.11 -11.14
CA TYR A 16 4.01 1.58 -10.62
C TYR A 16 3.77 0.61 -9.47
N ASP A 17 2.75 0.85 -8.64
CA ASP A 17 2.26 -0.13 -7.68
C ASP A 17 1.86 -1.42 -8.39
N ALA A 18 0.97 -1.33 -9.39
CA ALA A 18 0.46 -2.47 -10.13
C ALA A 18 1.56 -3.28 -10.83
N ALA A 19 2.55 -2.60 -11.40
CA ALA A 19 3.69 -3.23 -12.08
C ALA A 19 4.67 -3.92 -11.13
N SER A 20 4.74 -3.49 -9.86
CA SER A 20 5.74 -3.97 -8.91
C SER A 20 5.21 -5.06 -7.97
N ARG A 21 3.90 -5.07 -7.68
CA ARG A 21 3.28 -6.10 -6.84
C ARG A 21 3.51 -7.51 -7.40
N ASP A 22 3.76 -8.48 -6.52
CA ASP A 22 4.11 -9.83 -6.93
C ASP A 22 2.89 -10.66 -7.35
N PHE A 23 2.85 -11.00 -8.64
CA PHE A 23 1.83 -11.86 -9.24
C PHE A 23 1.73 -13.23 -8.56
N GLY A 24 2.85 -13.84 -8.20
CA GLY A 24 2.90 -15.18 -7.62
C GLY A 24 2.21 -15.26 -6.26
N LEU A 25 2.39 -14.23 -5.43
CA LEU A 25 1.70 -14.10 -4.15
C LEU A 25 0.21 -13.84 -4.33
N ALA A 26 -0.20 -13.02 -5.31
CA ALA A 26 -1.62 -12.80 -5.60
C ALA A 26 -2.33 -14.09 -6.02
N VAL A 27 -1.74 -14.88 -6.92
CA VAL A 27 -2.27 -16.18 -7.33
C VAL A 27 -2.35 -17.15 -6.15
N ARG A 28 -1.31 -17.16 -5.30
CA ARG A 28 -1.28 -18.02 -4.10
C ARG A 28 -2.38 -17.65 -3.10
N LEU A 29 -2.60 -16.36 -2.87
CA LEU A 29 -3.72 -15.90 -2.04
C LEU A 29 -5.06 -16.29 -2.66
N ALA A 30 -5.25 -16.04 -3.97
CA ALA A 30 -6.47 -16.37 -4.69
C ALA A 30 -6.83 -17.87 -4.60
N ALA A 31 -5.83 -18.76 -4.61
CA ALA A 31 -6.01 -20.20 -4.44
C ALA A 31 -6.40 -20.62 -3.02
N ALA A 32 -5.98 -19.87 -1.99
CA ALA A 32 -6.33 -20.13 -0.59
C ALA A 32 -7.73 -19.62 -0.20
N LEU A 33 -8.33 -18.76 -1.03
CA LEU A 33 -9.61 -18.14 -0.79
C LEU A 33 -10.80 -19.04 -1.19
N PRO A 34 -11.97 -18.93 -0.51
CA PRO A 34 -13.17 -19.67 -0.90
C PRO A 34 -13.73 -19.22 -2.26
N ALA A 35 -14.77 -19.90 -2.75
CA ALA A 35 -15.39 -19.63 -4.06
C ALA A 35 -15.98 -18.21 -4.19
N ARG A 36 -16.44 -17.60 -3.09
CA ARG A 36 -16.97 -16.23 -3.03
C ARG A 36 -16.31 -15.48 -1.86
N PRO A 37 -15.05 -15.05 -2.01
CA PRO A 37 -14.30 -14.49 -0.90
C PRO A 37 -14.79 -13.09 -0.53
N ARG A 38 -14.71 -12.80 0.76
CA ARG A 38 -14.93 -11.48 1.36
C ARG A 38 -13.59 -10.94 1.84
N ILE A 39 -13.15 -9.80 1.30
CA ILE A 39 -11.82 -9.25 1.55
C ILE A 39 -11.95 -7.94 2.33
N LEU A 40 -11.14 -7.79 3.39
CA LEU A 40 -10.98 -6.52 4.09
C LEU A 40 -9.71 -5.83 3.59
N ASP A 41 -9.82 -4.66 2.98
CA ASP A 41 -8.67 -3.88 2.50
C ASP A 41 -8.40 -2.72 3.47
N LEU A 42 -7.27 -2.76 4.18
CA LEU A 42 -6.90 -1.76 5.18
C LEU A 42 -6.07 -0.64 4.54
N GLY A 43 -6.51 0.60 4.73
CA GLY A 43 -5.86 1.76 4.10
C GLY A 43 -6.08 1.72 2.60
N ALA A 44 -7.33 1.50 2.18
CA ALA A 44 -7.68 1.24 0.79
C ALA A 44 -7.32 2.40 -0.15
N GLY A 45 -7.22 3.64 0.37
CA GLY A 45 -6.97 4.83 -0.44
C GLY A 45 -7.99 4.93 -1.56
N THR A 46 -7.54 5.11 -2.80
CA THR A 46 -8.42 5.14 -3.98
C THR A 46 -8.84 3.74 -4.48
N GLY A 47 -8.56 2.64 -3.76
CA GLY A 47 -8.99 1.28 -4.13
C GLY A 47 -8.07 0.56 -5.14
N SER A 48 -6.80 0.97 -5.24
CA SER A 48 -5.85 0.43 -6.23
C SER A 48 -5.47 -1.04 -5.99
N LEU A 49 -5.47 -1.50 -4.73
CA LEU A 49 -5.19 -2.90 -4.42
C LEU A 49 -6.34 -3.80 -4.85
N LEU A 50 -7.60 -3.42 -4.56
CA LEU A 50 -8.79 -4.11 -5.07
C LEU A 50 -8.75 -4.24 -6.58
N ARG A 51 -8.54 -3.12 -7.30
CA ARG A 51 -8.50 -3.12 -8.77
C ARG A 51 -7.41 -4.03 -9.31
N TRP A 52 -6.29 -4.21 -8.60
CA TRP A 52 -5.22 -5.11 -9.03
C TRP A 52 -5.51 -6.57 -8.65
N LEU A 53 -5.76 -6.85 -7.36
CA LEU A 53 -5.91 -8.20 -6.81
C LEU A 53 -7.20 -8.88 -7.27
N GLY A 54 -8.26 -8.11 -7.52
CA GLY A 54 -9.56 -8.62 -7.97
C GLY A 54 -9.48 -9.42 -9.26
N HIS A 55 -8.58 -9.07 -10.18
CA HIS A 55 -8.34 -9.81 -11.43
C HIS A 55 -7.73 -11.19 -11.18
N PHE A 56 -6.87 -11.35 -10.17
CA PHE A 56 -6.25 -12.64 -9.83
C PHE A 56 -7.19 -13.55 -9.03
N ILE A 57 -8.12 -12.96 -8.27
CA ILE A 57 -9.21 -13.71 -7.65
C ILE A 57 -10.12 -14.32 -8.74
N GLY A 58 -10.38 -13.58 -9.82
CA GLY A 58 -10.95 -14.12 -11.06
C GLY A 58 -12.30 -14.81 -10.90
N ARG A 59 -13.11 -14.34 -9.95
CA ARG A 59 -14.46 -14.85 -9.65
C ARG A 59 -15.27 -13.81 -8.87
N ALA A 60 -16.55 -14.08 -8.67
CA ALA A 60 -17.41 -13.25 -7.82
C ALA A 60 -16.83 -13.08 -6.41
N GLN A 61 -16.78 -11.84 -5.94
CA GLN A 61 -16.04 -11.46 -4.72
C GLN A 61 -16.69 -10.26 -4.03
N ALA A 62 -16.43 -10.10 -2.74
CA ALA A 62 -16.89 -8.98 -1.95
C ALA A 62 -15.72 -8.30 -1.24
N TRP A 63 -15.75 -6.98 -1.15
CA TRP A 63 -14.69 -6.15 -0.61
C TRP A 63 -15.27 -5.13 0.36
N THR A 64 -14.63 -4.99 1.51
CA THR A 64 -14.83 -3.88 2.44
C THR A 64 -13.56 -3.04 2.42
N LEU A 65 -13.65 -1.86 1.81
CA LEU A 65 -12.56 -0.88 1.77
C LEU A 65 -12.58 -0.09 3.07
N VAL A 66 -11.51 -0.19 3.86
CA VAL A 66 -11.36 0.51 5.12
C VAL A 66 -10.38 1.65 4.95
N ASP A 67 -10.84 2.86 5.24
CA ASP A 67 -9.98 4.04 5.28
C ASP A 67 -10.41 4.98 6.41
N ALA A 68 -9.48 5.79 6.91
CA ALA A 68 -9.80 6.82 7.90
C ALA A 68 -10.36 8.09 7.23
N ASP A 69 -10.05 8.28 5.94
CA ASP A 69 -10.41 9.46 5.18
C ASP A 69 -11.70 9.23 4.35
N PRO A 70 -12.81 9.93 4.66
CA PRO A 70 -14.05 9.81 3.90
C PRO A 70 -13.94 10.33 2.46
N GLU A 71 -13.08 11.30 2.17
CA GLU A 71 -12.90 11.84 0.82
C GLU A 71 -12.16 10.83 -0.07
N LEU A 72 -11.14 10.15 0.47
CA LEU A 72 -10.47 9.06 -0.25
C LEU A 72 -11.43 7.88 -0.48
N ALA A 73 -12.27 7.56 0.50
CA ALA A 73 -13.27 6.52 0.35
C ALA A 73 -14.26 6.87 -0.77
N GLU A 74 -14.77 8.10 -0.85
CA GLU A 74 -15.66 8.53 -1.94
C GLU A 74 -14.94 8.43 -3.31
N ARG A 75 -13.73 9.00 -3.40
CA ARG A 75 -12.90 8.93 -4.61
C ARG A 75 -12.60 7.50 -5.03
N ALA A 76 -12.45 6.56 -4.10
CA ALA A 76 -12.24 5.15 -4.42
C ALA A 76 -13.41 4.55 -5.20
N PHE A 77 -14.64 4.85 -4.79
CA PHE A 77 -15.82 4.33 -5.46
C PHE A 77 -15.98 4.91 -6.88
N GLU A 78 -15.77 6.21 -7.04
CA GLU A 78 -15.75 6.88 -8.35
C GLU A 78 -14.68 6.26 -9.24
N THR A 79 -13.45 6.15 -8.75
CA THR A 79 -12.32 5.59 -9.50
C THR A 79 -12.57 4.13 -9.90
N ILE A 80 -13.14 3.31 -9.00
CA ILE A 80 -13.46 1.91 -9.31
C ILE A 80 -14.52 1.82 -10.41
N ALA A 81 -15.58 2.64 -10.34
CA ALA A 81 -16.63 2.67 -11.36
C ALA A 81 -16.07 3.13 -12.72
N ASP A 82 -15.36 4.26 -12.75
CA ASP A 82 -14.77 4.82 -13.97
C ASP A 82 -13.80 3.84 -14.64
N ARG A 83 -12.96 3.15 -13.85
CA ARG A 83 -11.98 2.17 -14.37
C ARG A 83 -12.67 0.92 -14.89
N ALA A 84 -13.76 0.48 -14.27
CA ALA A 84 -14.57 -0.62 -14.77
C ALA A 84 -15.22 -0.26 -16.11
N GLU A 85 -15.84 0.91 -16.22
CA GLU A 85 -16.48 1.38 -17.45
C GLU A 85 -15.47 1.58 -18.58
N ALA A 86 -14.27 2.09 -18.27
CA ALA A 86 -13.19 2.25 -19.24
C ALA A 86 -12.75 0.94 -19.91
N VAL A 87 -12.96 -0.21 -19.26
CA VAL A 87 -12.69 -1.55 -19.83
C VAL A 87 -13.97 -2.29 -20.26
N GLY A 88 -15.11 -1.59 -20.30
CA GLY A 88 -16.39 -2.12 -20.78
C GLY A 88 -17.17 -2.94 -19.74
N TRP A 89 -16.82 -2.85 -18.46
CA TRP A 89 -17.57 -3.51 -17.39
C TRP A 89 -18.62 -2.56 -16.82
N ALA A 90 -19.84 -3.07 -16.61
CA ALA A 90 -20.90 -2.25 -16.02
C ALA A 90 -20.65 -2.01 -14.52
N ALA A 91 -20.89 -0.79 -14.08
CA ALA A 91 -20.92 -0.41 -12.66
C ALA A 91 -22.36 -0.04 -12.26
N THR A 92 -22.87 -0.63 -11.19
CA THR A 92 -24.25 -0.36 -10.72
C THR A 92 -24.30 -0.19 -9.21
N TRP A 93 -25.27 0.58 -8.75
CA TRP A 93 -25.48 0.88 -7.33
C TRP A 93 -26.80 0.26 -6.84
N PRO A 94 -26.81 -0.99 -6.34
CA PRO A 94 -28.02 -1.60 -5.78
C PRO A 94 -28.52 -0.90 -4.50
N GLY A 95 -27.72 -0.02 -3.92
CA GLY A 95 -28.08 0.84 -2.81
C GLY A 95 -27.04 1.94 -2.61
N LYS A 96 -27.30 2.88 -1.71
CA LYS A 96 -26.47 4.10 -1.52
C LYS A 96 -25.02 3.85 -1.10
N LYS A 97 -24.70 2.67 -0.57
CA LYS A 97 -23.38 2.36 0.03
C LYS A 97 -22.69 1.17 -0.60
N THR A 98 -23.25 0.64 -1.70
CA THR A 98 -22.74 -0.57 -2.33
C THR A 98 -22.57 -0.33 -3.80
N LEU A 99 -21.35 -0.53 -4.28
CA LEU A 99 -21.02 -0.58 -5.70
C LEU A 99 -20.94 -2.04 -6.13
N LEU A 100 -21.53 -2.36 -7.27
CA LEU A 100 -21.34 -3.63 -7.97
C LEU A 100 -20.63 -3.36 -9.29
N VAL A 101 -19.48 -3.99 -9.49
CA VAL A 101 -18.79 -4.05 -10.77
C VAL A 101 -19.05 -5.41 -11.41
N HIS A 102 -19.57 -5.43 -12.63
CA HIS A 102 -19.93 -6.66 -13.36
C HIS A 102 -18.79 -7.07 -14.29
N SER A 103 -17.79 -7.77 -13.76
CA SER A 103 -16.72 -8.37 -14.56
C SER A 103 -17.18 -9.65 -15.28
N PRO A 104 -16.53 -10.05 -16.39
CA PRO A 104 -16.81 -11.32 -17.09
C PRO A 104 -16.72 -12.55 -16.19
N GLU A 105 -15.84 -12.52 -15.18
CA GLU A 105 -15.58 -13.61 -14.25
C GLU A 105 -16.52 -13.61 -13.02
N GLY A 106 -17.28 -12.54 -12.82
CA GLY A 106 -18.29 -12.44 -11.77
C GLY A 106 -18.42 -11.04 -11.17
N ALA A 107 -19.52 -10.81 -10.45
CA ALA A 107 -19.76 -9.51 -9.81
C ALA A 107 -18.78 -9.27 -8.65
N TRP A 108 -18.18 -8.08 -8.61
CA TRP A 108 -17.41 -7.59 -7.47
C TRP A 108 -18.34 -6.68 -6.66
N ARG A 109 -18.57 -7.01 -5.39
CA ARG A 109 -19.34 -6.19 -4.45
C ARG A 109 -18.39 -5.37 -3.60
N ILE A 110 -18.52 -4.05 -3.64
CA ILE A 110 -17.67 -3.13 -2.88
C ILE A 110 -18.52 -2.35 -1.88
N GLU A 111 -18.07 -2.32 -0.63
CA GLU A 111 -18.60 -1.50 0.46
C GLU A 111 -17.45 -0.72 1.12
N GLY A 112 -17.77 0.43 1.72
CA GLY A 112 -16.81 1.29 2.42
C GLY A 112 -17.04 1.27 3.92
N LEU A 113 -15.96 1.30 4.69
CA LEU A 113 -15.97 1.42 6.14
C LEU A 113 -15.00 2.53 6.56
N ILE A 114 -15.55 3.63 7.09
CA ILE A 114 -14.72 4.67 7.70
C ILE A 114 -14.34 4.23 9.11
N ALA A 115 -13.04 4.03 9.34
CA ALA A 115 -12.52 3.57 10.62
C ALA A 115 -11.11 4.10 10.88
N ASP A 116 -10.84 4.50 12.12
CA ASP A 116 -9.47 4.81 12.55
C ASP A 116 -8.67 3.50 12.61
N LEU A 117 -7.68 3.37 11.73
CA LEU A 117 -6.84 2.18 11.68
C LEU A 117 -5.92 2.07 12.90
N ALA A 118 -5.68 3.13 13.68
CA ALA A 118 -4.93 3.04 14.93
C ALA A 118 -5.59 2.10 15.96
N GLU A 119 -6.93 2.08 15.97
CA GLU A 119 -7.78 1.27 16.84
C GLU A 119 -7.96 -0.17 16.33
N ALA A 120 -7.40 -0.49 15.16
CA ALA A 120 -7.44 -1.85 14.63
C ALA A 120 -6.68 -2.83 15.55
N PRO A 121 -7.16 -4.08 15.64
CA PRO A 121 -8.32 -4.66 14.95
C PRO A 121 -9.67 -4.47 15.66
N GLY A 122 -9.74 -3.77 16.80
CA GLY A 122 -10.91 -3.78 17.69
C GLY A 122 -12.19 -3.22 17.07
N ASN A 123 -12.07 -2.38 16.04
CA ASN A 123 -13.15 -1.76 15.29
C ASN A 123 -13.41 -2.40 13.90
N LEU A 124 -12.76 -3.52 13.58
CA LEU A 124 -12.84 -4.15 12.26
C LEU A 124 -13.75 -5.39 12.26
N PRO A 125 -14.53 -5.63 11.18
CA PRO A 125 -15.47 -6.75 11.10
C PRO A 125 -14.79 -8.07 10.71
N LEU A 126 -13.73 -8.48 11.43
CA LEU A 126 -12.90 -9.63 11.07
C LEU A 126 -13.67 -10.96 11.01
N ASP A 127 -14.78 -11.10 11.72
CA ASP A 127 -15.64 -12.29 11.69
C ASP A 127 -16.48 -12.41 10.39
N LYS A 128 -16.45 -11.38 9.54
CA LYS A 128 -17.24 -11.30 8.31
C LYS A 128 -16.39 -11.37 7.03
N VAL A 129 -15.10 -11.68 7.16
CA VAL A 129 -14.17 -11.72 6.02
C VAL A 129 -13.41 -13.04 5.95
N ASP A 130 -12.81 -13.29 4.81
CA ASP A 130 -12.08 -14.51 4.48
C ASP A 130 -10.59 -14.21 4.23
N ALA A 131 -10.18 -12.94 4.12
CA ALA A 131 -8.79 -12.48 4.18
C ALA A 131 -8.71 -10.98 4.54
N VAL A 132 -7.54 -10.58 5.06
CA VAL A 132 -7.18 -9.18 5.30
C VAL A 132 -6.02 -8.80 4.39
N VAL A 133 -6.14 -7.68 3.70
CA VAL A 133 -5.12 -7.19 2.77
C VAL A 133 -4.82 -5.72 3.02
N CYS A 134 -3.65 -5.26 2.63
CA CYS A 134 -3.28 -3.85 2.61
C CYS A 134 -2.13 -3.60 1.62
N SER A 135 -1.94 -2.35 1.21
CA SER A 135 -0.84 -1.94 0.32
C SER A 135 -0.18 -0.67 0.84
N ALA A 136 1.15 -0.67 1.01
CA ALA A 136 1.93 0.47 1.50
C ALA A 136 1.39 1.10 2.81
N LEU A 137 0.97 0.23 3.73
CA LEU A 137 0.45 0.60 5.05
C LEU A 137 1.41 0.20 6.17
N CYS A 138 1.94 -1.02 6.14
CA CYS A 138 2.63 -1.61 7.30
C CYS A 138 3.97 -0.96 7.65
N ASP A 139 4.56 -0.18 6.75
CA ASP A 139 5.71 0.67 7.04
C ASP A 139 5.34 1.94 7.82
N LEU A 140 4.05 2.30 7.88
CA LEU A 140 3.55 3.44 8.63
C LEU A 140 3.16 3.09 10.08
N VAL A 141 2.95 1.80 10.36
CA VAL A 141 2.41 1.34 11.65
C VAL A 141 3.51 0.90 12.61
N SER A 142 3.16 0.79 13.91
CA SER A 142 4.08 0.29 14.93
C SER A 142 4.17 -1.24 14.95
N ARG A 143 5.24 -1.78 15.56
CA ARG A 143 5.36 -3.23 15.81
C ARG A 143 4.14 -3.81 16.56
N GLY A 144 3.72 -3.12 17.63
CA GLY A 144 2.58 -3.56 18.43
C GLY A 144 1.27 -3.58 17.63
N TRP A 145 1.12 -2.72 16.61
CA TRP A 145 -0.02 -2.77 15.70
C TRP A 145 -0.01 -4.06 14.85
N ILE A 146 1.14 -4.40 14.25
CA ILE A 146 1.31 -5.64 13.46
C ILE A 146 1.03 -6.87 14.31
N GLU A 147 1.54 -6.92 15.54
CA GLU A 147 1.31 -8.04 16.46
C GLU A 147 -0.18 -8.23 16.81
N ARG A 148 -0.93 -7.14 17.02
CA ARG A 148 -2.38 -7.21 17.25
C ARG A 148 -3.13 -7.74 16.03
N ILE A 149 -2.77 -7.29 14.82
CA ILE A 149 -3.38 -7.76 13.57
C ILE A 149 -3.05 -9.23 13.33
N ALA A 150 -1.81 -9.65 13.53
CA ALA A 150 -1.39 -11.04 13.38
C ALA A 150 -2.16 -11.95 14.35
N ALA A 151 -2.26 -11.57 15.63
CA ALA A 151 -3.03 -12.32 16.62
C ALA A 151 -4.53 -12.42 16.27
N ALA A 152 -5.13 -11.31 15.80
CA ALA A 152 -6.55 -11.29 15.43
C ALA A 152 -6.86 -12.09 14.16
N CYS A 153 -5.94 -12.08 13.18
CA CYS A 153 -6.01 -12.95 12.00
C CYS A 153 -5.88 -14.42 12.42
N ALA A 154 -4.92 -14.74 13.30
CA ALA A 154 -4.69 -16.10 13.79
C ALA A 154 -5.89 -16.70 14.52
N ALA A 155 -6.54 -15.91 15.38
CA ALA A 155 -7.75 -16.31 16.09
C ALA A 155 -8.90 -16.74 15.14
N ARG A 156 -8.88 -16.26 13.89
CA ARG A 156 -9.89 -16.53 12.86
C ARG A 156 -9.36 -17.33 11.68
N ARG A 157 -8.07 -17.66 11.67
CA ARG A 157 -7.33 -18.29 10.57
C ARG A 157 -7.49 -17.54 9.25
N LEU A 158 -7.40 -16.21 9.29
CA LEU A 158 -7.46 -15.37 8.10
C LEU A 158 -6.08 -15.30 7.43
N PRO A 159 -5.96 -15.53 6.12
CA PRO A 159 -4.82 -15.08 5.32
C PRO A 159 -4.61 -13.56 5.47
N PHE A 160 -3.34 -13.15 5.47
CA PHE A 160 -2.95 -11.74 5.48
C PHE A 160 -2.00 -11.44 4.32
N TYR A 161 -2.29 -10.39 3.56
CA TYR A 161 -1.44 -9.94 2.45
C TYR A 161 -1.09 -8.46 2.58
N ALA A 162 0.19 -8.15 2.67
CA ALA A 162 0.70 -6.79 2.69
C ALA A 162 1.59 -6.56 1.46
N ALA A 163 1.12 -5.73 0.54
CA ALA A 163 1.86 -5.32 -0.63
C ALA A 163 2.72 -4.08 -0.36
N LEU A 164 3.84 -3.97 -1.07
CA LEU A 164 4.67 -2.78 -1.20
C LEU A 164 5.21 -2.24 0.13
N ASN A 165 5.72 -3.13 0.98
CA ASN A 165 6.37 -2.74 2.23
C ASN A 165 7.79 -2.26 1.93
N VAL A 166 8.13 -1.02 2.28
CA VAL A 166 9.44 -0.45 1.97
C VAL A 166 10.57 -1.24 2.66
N THR A 167 11.69 -1.41 1.94
CA THR A 167 12.88 -2.16 2.43
C THR A 167 14.05 -1.26 2.79
N GLY A 168 13.92 0.06 2.59
CA GLY A 168 15.00 1.02 2.81
C GLY A 168 16.11 0.96 1.77
N ASN A 169 15.81 0.50 0.55
CA ASN A 169 16.75 0.43 -0.57
C ASN A 169 16.35 1.38 -1.69
N GLU A 170 16.40 2.69 -1.40
CA GLU A 170 16.09 3.73 -2.37
C GLU A 170 17.34 4.13 -3.16
N ARG A 171 17.22 4.24 -4.49
CA ARG A 171 18.30 4.66 -5.38
C ARG A 171 17.80 5.65 -6.41
N PHE A 172 18.46 6.80 -6.46
CA PHE A 172 18.22 7.84 -7.47
C PHE A 172 19.41 7.85 -8.44
N ALA A 173 19.13 7.75 -9.73
CA ALA A 173 20.14 7.77 -10.79
C ALA A 173 19.92 8.99 -11.71
N PRO A 174 21.00 9.71 -12.09
CA PRO A 174 22.39 9.46 -11.71
C PRO A 174 22.69 9.86 -10.25
N PRO A 175 23.72 9.28 -9.62
CA PRO A 175 24.10 9.61 -8.24
C PRO A 175 24.44 11.09 -8.06
N ARG A 176 24.10 11.65 -6.90
CA ARG A 176 24.41 13.02 -6.50
C ARG A 176 24.97 13.05 -5.09
N ARG A 177 25.84 14.01 -4.80
CA ARG A 177 26.41 14.20 -3.45
C ARG A 177 25.34 14.35 -2.36
N GLY A 178 24.21 14.99 -2.68
CA GLY A 178 23.10 15.20 -1.75
C GLY A 178 22.29 13.94 -1.40
N ASP A 179 22.45 12.83 -2.13
CA ASP A 179 21.66 11.61 -1.93
C ASP A 179 21.71 11.11 -0.48
N ALA A 180 22.92 11.03 0.09
CA ALA A 180 23.11 10.51 1.44
C ALA A 180 22.44 11.37 2.52
N VAL A 181 22.42 12.70 2.35
CA VAL A 181 21.76 13.62 3.29
C VAL A 181 20.25 13.46 3.20
N VAL A 182 19.69 13.45 1.98
CA VAL A 182 18.25 13.34 1.78
C VAL A 182 17.74 11.99 2.26
N MET A 183 18.41 10.88 1.91
CA MET A 183 17.99 9.55 2.36
C MET A 183 18.06 9.40 3.88
N ARG A 184 19.07 10.00 4.54
CA ARG A 184 19.16 9.98 6.01
C ARG A 184 17.98 10.71 6.65
N GLY A 185 17.63 11.90 6.15
CA GLY A 185 16.49 12.68 6.63
C GLY A 185 15.17 11.96 6.39
N PHE A 186 14.95 11.44 5.18
CA PHE A 186 13.75 10.68 4.83
C PHE A 186 13.57 9.43 5.72
N ARG A 187 14.64 8.67 5.98
CA ARG A 187 14.59 7.50 6.88
C ARG A 187 14.30 7.85 8.33
N ARG A 188 14.66 9.05 8.77
CA ARG A 188 14.25 9.54 10.11
C ARG A 188 12.75 9.82 10.13
N ASP A 189 12.25 10.44 9.07
CA ASP A 189 10.82 10.71 8.92
C ASP A 189 10.00 9.42 8.89
N GLN A 190 10.45 8.40 8.16
CA GLN A 190 9.80 7.07 8.13
C GLN A 190 9.66 6.42 9.50
N ARG A 191 10.48 6.79 10.49
CA ARG A 191 10.45 6.25 11.87
C ARG A 191 9.85 7.21 12.88
N ARG A 192 9.11 8.23 12.44
CA ARG A 192 8.28 9.03 13.36
C ARG A 192 7.04 8.24 13.75
N ASP A 193 6.39 8.62 14.85
CA ASP A 193 5.04 8.11 15.13
C ASP A 193 4.07 8.72 14.10
N LYS A 194 3.33 7.86 13.40
CA LYS A 194 2.34 8.23 12.38
C LYS A 194 0.90 8.04 12.89
N GLY A 195 0.72 7.91 14.20
CA GLY A 195 -0.57 7.77 14.85
C GLY A 195 -0.98 6.32 15.14
N PHE A 196 -0.06 5.35 15.02
CA PHE A 196 -0.34 3.92 15.18
C PHE A 196 0.17 3.36 16.53
N GLY A 197 0.13 4.20 17.57
CA GLY A 197 0.47 3.82 18.95
C GLY A 197 1.96 3.52 19.14
N GLY A 198 2.85 4.20 18.42
CA GLY A 198 4.29 4.04 18.55
C GLY A 198 5.07 4.40 17.28
N ILE A 199 6.38 4.23 17.35
CA ILE A 199 7.29 4.47 16.23
C ILE A 199 6.92 3.57 15.03
N ALA A 200 6.77 4.19 13.86
CA ALA A 200 6.54 3.48 12.62
C ALA A 200 7.72 2.56 12.27
N LEU A 201 7.40 1.38 11.72
CA LEU A 201 8.38 0.35 11.37
C LEU A 201 9.29 0.78 10.22
N GLY A 202 8.78 1.56 9.27
CA GLY A 202 9.50 1.93 8.06
C GLY A 202 10.10 0.69 7.37
N PRO A 203 11.42 0.70 7.05
CA PRO A 203 12.12 -0.43 6.43
C PRO A 203 12.11 -1.75 7.21
N ALA A 204 11.75 -1.74 8.50
CA ALA A 204 11.67 -2.95 9.32
C ALA A 204 10.32 -3.69 9.19
N ALA A 205 9.35 -3.11 8.47
CA ALA A 205 8.02 -3.68 8.33
C ALA A 205 8.01 -5.10 7.74
N PRO A 206 8.78 -5.42 6.68
CA PRO A 206 8.77 -6.76 6.12
C PRO A 206 9.14 -7.85 7.13
N ASP A 207 10.19 -7.60 7.93
CA ASP A 207 10.61 -8.56 8.96
C ASP A 207 9.63 -8.62 10.13
N ALA A 208 9.11 -7.48 10.58
CA ALA A 208 8.14 -7.45 11.67
C ALA A 208 6.84 -8.19 11.33
N ILE A 209 6.33 -8.07 10.09
CA ILE A 209 5.16 -8.84 9.62
C ILE A 209 5.48 -10.33 9.69
N ALA A 210 6.59 -10.75 9.10
CA ALA A 210 6.93 -12.16 9.03
C ALA A 210 7.18 -12.78 10.41
N GLU A 211 7.88 -12.08 11.31
CA GLU A 211 8.09 -12.50 12.69
C GLU A 211 6.75 -12.68 13.43
N ALA A 212 5.87 -11.66 13.36
CA ALA A 212 4.60 -11.67 14.07
C ALA A 212 3.68 -12.80 13.58
N PHE A 213 3.59 -13.02 12.27
CA PHE A 213 2.78 -14.11 11.72
C PHE A 213 3.40 -15.49 11.93
N ALA A 214 4.73 -15.65 11.78
CA ALA A 214 5.40 -16.91 12.07
C ALA A 214 5.23 -17.32 13.54
N ALA A 215 5.24 -16.37 14.48
CA ALA A 215 4.96 -16.62 15.89
C ALA A 215 3.53 -17.14 16.14
N GLN A 216 2.59 -16.89 15.21
CA GLN A 216 1.23 -17.43 15.22
C GLN A 216 1.10 -18.76 14.44
N GLY A 217 2.22 -19.34 13.98
CA GLY A 217 2.24 -20.60 13.23
C GLY A 217 1.89 -20.47 11.75
N TYR A 218 1.90 -19.26 11.19
CA TYR A 218 1.62 -19.04 9.77
C TYR A 218 2.82 -19.41 8.89
N THR A 219 2.54 -19.87 7.67
CA THR A 219 3.54 -19.94 6.61
C THR A 219 3.63 -18.58 5.94
N VAL A 220 4.82 -17.97 5.97
CA VAL A 220 5.06 -16.64 5.40
C VAL A 220 5.82 -16.75 4.09
N HIS A 221 5.23 -16.23 3.02
CA HIS A 221 5.83 -16.07 1.71
C HIS A 221 6.20 -14.62 1.49
N ARG A 222 7.36 -14.37 0.88
CA ARG A 222 7.89 -13.04 0.61
C ARG A 222 8.36 -12.95 -0.85
N ALA A 223 8.15 -11.82 -1.49
CA ALA A 223 8.64 -11.58 -2.85
C ALA A 223 9.11 -10.12 -3.01
N PRO A 224 10.22 -9.86 -3.73
CA PRO A 224 10.63 -8.49 -4.03
C PRO A 224 9.57 -7.81 -4.92
N SER A 225 9.26 -6.55 -4.62
CA SER A 225 8.24 -5.76 -5.31
C SER A 225 8.71 -4.31 -5.56
N ASP A 226 9.97 -4.18 -5.95
CA ASP A 226 10.63 -2.90 -6.15
C ASP A 226 9.92 -2.06 -7.21
N TRP A 227 9.65 -0.80 -6.88
CA TRP A 227 9.35 0.18 -7.90
C TRP A 227 10.59 0.40 -8.77
N VAL A 228 10.45 0.18 -10.07
CA VAL A 228 11.47 0.49 -11.07
C VAL A 228 10.93 1.57 -12.01
N ILE A 229 11.32 2.81 -11.75
CA ILE A 229 10.80 3.98 -12.44
C ILE A 229 11.84 4.49 -13.42
N ASP A 230 11.51 4.39 -14.71
CA ASP A 230 12.40 4.81 -15.77
C ASP A 230 12.44 6.35 -15.93
N ARG A 231 13.42 6.80 -16.71
CA ARG A 231 13.68 8.23 -16.92
C ARG A 231 12.64 8.99 -17.74
N ARG A 232 11.69 8.30 -18.38
CA ARG A 232 10.59 8.92 -19.14
C ARG A 232 9.43 9.32 -18.23
N ALA A 233 9.37 8.75 -17.03
CA ALA A 233 8.36 8.99 -16.01
C ALA A 233 8.60 10.28 -15.20
N GLY A 234 8.66 11.43 -15.89
CA GLY A 234 9.04 12.73 -15.30
C GLY A 234 8.18 13.14 -14.09
N ALA A 235 6.85 13.03 -14.22
CA ALA A 235 5.92 13.48 -13.17
C ALA A 235 6.12 12.73 -11.83
N ILE A 236 6.15 11.39 -11.85
CA ILE A 236 6.33 10.61 -10.62
C ILE A 236 7.76 10.73 -10.08
N THR A 237 8.78 10.80 -10.93
CA THR A 237 10.17 10.94 -10.45
C THR A 237 10.39 12.28 -9.77
N GLU A 238 9.77 13.35 -10.27
CA GLU A 238 9.73 14.64 -9.59
C GLU A 238 8.97 14.58 -8.27
N ALA A 239 7.74 14.02 -8.27
CA ALA A 239 6.92 13.92 -7.06
C ALA A 239 7.64 13.16 -5.93
N ILE A 240 8.30 12.04 -6.26
CA ILE A 240 9.12 11.28 -5.32
C ILE A 240 10.26 12.13 -4.78
N ALA A 241 11.00 12.83 -5.65
CA ALA A 241 12.11 13.66 -5.22
C ALA A 241 11.65 14.80 -4.29
N VAL A 242 10.52 15.45 -4.61
CA VAL A 242 9.90 16.46 -3.76
C VAL A 242 9.55 15.89 -2.38
N GLY A 243 8.86 14.75 -2.32
CA GLY A 243 8.50 14.11 -1.06
C GLY A 243 9.71 13.78 -0.18
N HIS A 244 10.77 13.24 -0.78
CA HIS A 244 12.01 12.92 -0.05
C HIS A 244 12.73 14.17 0.48
N ALA A 245 12.82 15.22 -0.34
CA ALA A 245 13.44 16.48 0.08
C ALA A 245 12.65 17.16 1.21
N THR A 246 11.32 17.23 1.09
CA THR A 246 10.43 17.82 2.11
C THR A 246 10.58 17.12 3.45
N ALA A 247 10.52 15.79 3.46
CA ALA A 247 10.75 15.00 4.67
C ALA A 247 12.16 15.23 5.23
N ALA A 248 13.19 15.24 4.37
CA ALA A 248 14.56 15.45 4.84
C ALA A 248 14.79 16.83 5.48
N LEU A 249 14.16 17.89 4.96
CA LEU A 249 14.27 19.24 5.50
C LEU A 249 13.77 19.35 6.95
N ALA A 250 12.79 18.53 7.35
CA ALA A 250 12.29 18.48 8.72
C ALA A 250 13.35 17.99 9.73
N TRP A 251 14.29 17.12 9.29
CA TRP A 251 15.24 16.42 10.16
C TRP A 251 16.70 16.88 9.99
N GLU A 252 17.04 17.47 8.85
CA GLU A 252 18.41 17.77 8.45
C GLU A 252 18.64 19.29 8.28
N ARG A 253 18.13 20.08 9.23
CA ARG A 253 18.11 21.57 9.17
C ARG A 253 19.47 22.21 8.81
N ARG A 254 20.58 21.67 9.29
CA ARG A 254 21.94 22.18 8.98
C ARG A 254 22.38 21.94 7.53
N SER A 255 21.68 21.07 6.81
CA SER A 255 21.95 20.71 5.42
C SER A 255 20.91 21.27 4.45
N GLY A 256 20.09 22.24 4.88
CA GLY A 256 18.96 22.76 4.09
C GLY A 256 19.34 23.17 2.66
N ALA A 257 20.36 24.01 2.52
CA ALA A 257 20.87 24.43 1.20
C ALA A 257 21.28 23.24 0.31
N ALA A 258 21.94 22.22 0.88
CA ALA A 258 22.33 21.03 0.13
C ALA A 258 21.13 20.17 -0.31
N ILE A 259 20.04 20.17 0.46
CA ILE A 259 18.80 19.47 0.12
C ILE A 259 18.02 20.22 -0.96
N GLU A 260 17.98 21.56 -0.88
CA GLU A 260 17.36 22.42 -1.90
C GLU A 260 18.11 22.31 -3.24
N ASP A 261 19.45 22.39 -3.21
CA ASP A 261 20.30 22.17 -4.39
C ASP A 261 20.08 20.77 -5.00
N TRP A 262 19.96 19.75 -4.14
CA TRP A 262 19.64 18.40 -4.57
C TRP A 262 18.29 18.34 -5.26
N LEU A 263 17.25 18.95 -4.67
CA LEU A 263 15.90 18.95 -5.22
C LEU A 263 15.85 19.68 -6.56
N ALA A 264 16.47 20.86 -6.67
CA ALA A 264 16.57 21.61 -7.92
C ALA A 264 17.23 20.77 -9.03
N ALA A 265 18.31 20.05 -8.68
CA ALA A 265 18.95 19.12 -9.60
C ALA A 265 18.04 17.95 -10.00
N ARG A 266 17.27 17.38 -9.08
CA ARG A 266 16.33 16.29 -9.37
C ARG A 266 15.17 16.75 -10.26
N ARG A 267 14.60 17.93 -10.02
CA ARG A 267 13.58 18.53 -10.90
C ARG A 267 14.10 18.74 -12.32
N SER A 268 15.29 19.32 -12.46
CA SER A 268 15.93 19.47 -13.78
C SER A 268 16.14 18.13 -14.47
N GLN A 269 16.54 17.09 -13.74
CA GLN A 269 16.71 15.74 -14.30
C GLN A 269 15.38 15.08 -14.67
N ALA A 270 14.30 15.29 -13.91
CA ALA A 270 12.98 14.77 -14.23
C ALA A 270 12.45 15.39 -15.54
N VAL A 271 12.53 16.72 -15.67
CA VAL A 271 12.15 17.45 -16.89
C VAL A 271 12.97 16.99 -18.10
N ASN A 272 14.29 16.83 -17.92
CA ASN A 272 15.20 16.42 -19.00
C ASN A 272 15.23 14.90 -19.25
N ARG A 273 14.32 14.13 -18.65
CA ARG A 273 14.23 12.67 -18.78
C ARG A 273 15.55 11.94 -18.49
N ALA A 274 16.22 12.39 -17.43
CA ALA A 274 17.51 11.88 -16.97
C ALA A 274 17.44 11.28 -15.55
N LEU A 275 16.33 11.46 -14.83
CA LEU A 275 16.13 10.91 -13.48
C LEU A 275 15.45 9.54 -13.56
N SER A 276 16.09 8.49 -13.07
CA SER A 276 15.46 7.19 -12.81
C SER A 276 15.52 6.86 -11.33
N ILE A 277 14.51 6.17 -10.82
CA ILE A 277 14.39 5.85 -9.39
C ILE A 277 14.10 4.36 -9.22
N ARG A 278 14.77 3.74 -8.25
CA ARG A 278 14.37 2.44 -7.72
C ARG A 278 14.03 2.60 -6.25
N ILE A 279 12.84 2.17 -5.83
CA ILE A 279 12.45 2.10 -4.42
C ILE A 279 12.22 0.64 -4.08
N GLY A 280 13.06 0.11 -3.19
CA GLY A 280 12.95 -1.29 -2.80
C GLY A 280 11.71 -1.55 -1.96
N HIS A 281 10.89 -2.51 -2.37
CA HIS A 281 9.76 -3.00 -1.58
C HIS A 281 9.73 -4.52 -1.52
N GLN A 282 8.95 -5.05 -0.61
CA GLN A 282 8.67 -6.47 -0.49
C GLN A 282 7.18 -6.70 -0.23
N ASP A 283 6.60 -7.62 -0.99
CA ASP A 283 5.25 -8.13 -0.74
C ASP A 283 5.34 -9.33 0.19
N ILE A 284 4.36 -9.45 1.08
CA ILE A 284 4.29 -10.51 2.08
C ILE A 284 2.89 -11.11 2.07
N LEU A 285 2.84 -12.44 1.96
CA LEU A 285 1.63 -13.23 2.15
C LEU A 285 1.85 -14.19 3.32
N ALA A 286 1.03 -14.06 4.36
CA ALA A 286 0.96 -15.00 5.46
C ALA A 286 -0.29 -15.88 5.32
N LEU A 287 -0.10 -17.20 5.22
CA LEU A 287 -1.17 -18.18 5.17
C LEU A 287 -1.28 -18.92 6.51
N PRO A 288 -2.51 -19.12 7.03
CA PRO A 288 -2.71 -19.88 8.26
C PRO A 288 -2.29 -21.34 8.05
N PRO A 289 -1.98 -22.09 9.13
CA PRO A 289 -1.70 -23.52 9.02
C PRO A 289 -2.88 -24.27 8.38
N GLU A 290 -2.63 -25.47 7.83
CA GLU A 290 -3.70 -26.37 7.35
C GLU A 290 -4.57 -26.85 8.54
N ARG A 291 -5.79 -27.34 8.25
CA ARG A 291 -6.69 -27.85 9.30
C ARG A 291 -6.36 -29.28 9.66
#